data_AF-A0A2E1TCJ7-F1
#
_entry.id   AF-A0A2E1TCJ7-F1
#
_cell.length_a   1.000
_cell.length_b   1.000
_cell.length_c   1.000
_cell.angle_alpha   90.00
_cell.angle_beta   90.00
_cell.angle_gamma   90.00
#
_symmetry.space_group_name_H-M   'P 1'
#
loop_
_entity.id
_entity.type
_entity.pdbx_description
1 polymer ?
#
loop_
_entity_poly.entity_id
_entity_poly.type
_entity_poly.pdbx_seq_one_letter_code
_entity_poly.pdbx_strand_id
1 'polypeptide(L)'
;MSLSTILLLILIGLLSGFLSGLVGVGGGIIMVPLLIMVMGLTQFQAQGTAIFTMLPPIGILAAMNYYKAGHVKWEYAIIIAATFIVGGYLGSKLSLSLSPSIVRRVFGIVMLVAAFKLLFTK
;
A
#
# COMPACT_ATOMS: atom_id res chain seq x y z
N MET A 1 10.25 19.30 -12.40
CA MET A 1 9.78 17.98 -12.92
C MET A 1 9.38 18.17 -14.36
N SER A 2 9.65 17.19 -15.23
CA SER A 2 9.17 17.24 -16.62
C SER A 2 7.68 16.94 -16.69
N LEU A 3 7.00 17.37 -17.76
CA LEU A 3 5.58 17.08 -17.98
C LEU A 3 5.30 15.57 -17.99
N SER A 4 6.18 14.77 -18.61
CA SER A 4 6.06 13.31 -18.64
C SER A 4 6.12 12.71 -17.23
N THR A 5 7.00 13.20 -16.36
CA THR A 5 7.07 12.78 -14.95
C THR A 5 5.74 13.02 -14.23
N ILE A 6 5.12 14.19 -14.43
CA ILE A 6 3.84 14.53 -13.80
C ILE A 6 2.73 13.59 -14.29
N LEU A 7 2.66 13.35 -15.60
CA LEU A 7 1.68 12.44 -16.20
C LEU A 7 1.82 11.01 -15.69
N LEU A 8 3.06 10.51 -15.54
CA LEU A 8 3.32 9.19 -14.98
C LEU A 8 2.86 9.08 -13.52
N LEU A 9 3.12 10.10 -12.70
CA LEU A 9 2.67 10.11 -11.31
C LEU A 9 1.15 10.16 -11.18
N ILE A 10 0.47 10.93 -12.03
CA ILE A 10 -1.00 10.96 -12.10
C ILE A 10 -1.53 9.55 -12.44
N LEU A 11 -0.96 8.91 -13.47
CA LEU A 11 -1.36 7.57 -13.88
C LEU A 11 -1.12 6.53 -12.77
N ILE A 12 0.03 6.57 -12.11
CA ILE A 12 0.35 5.70 -10.97
C ILE A 12 -0.68 5.92 -9.85
N GLY A 13 -1.02 7.17 -9.53
CA GLY A 13 -2.01 7.51 -8.52
C GLY A 13 -3.42 7.00 -8.86
N LEU A 14 -3.87 7.22 -10.09
CA LEU A 14 -5.18 6.76 -10.56
C LEU A 14 -5.29 5.23 -10.56
N LEU A 15 -4.30 4.52 -11.12
CA LEU A 15 -4.28 3.06 -11.14
C LEU A 15 -4.23 2.47 -9.72
N SER A 16 -3.35 3.00 -8.88
CA SER A 16 -3.19 2.53 -7.50
C SER A 16 -4.45 2.81 -6.67
N GLY A 17 -5.07 3.98 -6.83
CA GLY A 17 -6.31 4.35 -6.16
C GLY A 17 -7.50 3.50 -6.61
N PHE A 18 -7.67 3.31 -7.92
CA PHE A 18 -8.72 2.47 -8.49
C PHE A 18 -8.63 1.03 -7.96
N LEU A 19 -7.44 0.42 -8.03
CA LEU A 19 -7.22 -0.95 -7.58
C LEU A 19 -7.27 -1.08 -6.06
N SER A 20 -6.86 -0.04 -5.32
CA SER A 20 -7.07 0.03 -3.87
C SER A 20 -8.55 0.01 -3.50
N GLY A 21 -9.40 0.76 -4.21
CA GLY A 21 -10.84 0.77 -3.96
C GLY A 21 -11.53 -0.53 -4.35
N LEU A 22 -11.11 -1.12 -5.48
CA LEU A 22 -11.68 -2.36 -6.03
C LEU A 22 -11.35 -3.59 -5.18
N VAL A 23 -10.08 -3.74 -4.76
CA VAL A 23 -9.59 -4.97 -4.10
C VAL A 23 -9.38 -4.78 -2.59
N GLY A 24 -9.27 -3.53 -2.10
CA GLY A 24 -9.11 -3.23 -0.67
C GLY A 24 -7.69 -3.37 -0.12
N VAL A 25 -6.67 -3.65 -0.96
CA VAL A 25 -5.28 -3.94 -0.49
C VAL A 25 -4.41 -2.67 -0.33
N GLY A 26 -4.99 -1.47 -0.48
CA GLY A 26 -4.30 -0.21 -0.21
C GLY A 26 -3.45 0.36 -1.35
N GLY A 27 -3.44 -0.20 -2.56
CA GLY A 27 -2.77 0.37 -3.75
C GLY A 27 -1.23 0.32 -3.74
N GLY A 28 -0.58 0.16 -2.58
CA GLY A 28 0.89 0.10 -2.45
C GLY A 28 1.53 -1.11 -3.10
N ILE A 29 0.77 -2.20 -3.22
CA ILE A 29 1.15 -3.38 -4.01
C ILE A 29 1.51 -3.01 -5.45
N ILE A 30 0.85 -2.00 -6.00
CA ILE A 30 1.04 -1.55 -7.39
C ILE A 30 1.94 -0.33 -7.44
N MET A 31 1.72 0.62 -6.53
CA MET A 31 2.48 1.85 -6.46
C MET A 31 3.96 1.61 -6.20
N VAL A 32 4.34 0.70 -5.28
CA VAL A 32 5.76 0.46 -4.95
C VAL A 32 6.55 -0.07 -6.16
N PRO A 33 6.10 -1.14 -6.87
CA PRO A 33 6.76 -1.58 -8.10
C PRO A 33 6.84 -0.50 -9.17
N LEU A 34 5.77 0.25 -9.43
CA LEU A 34 5.76 1.29 -10.46
C LEU A 34 6.72 2.44 -10.14
N LEU A 35 6.76 2.87 -8.88
CA LEU A 35 7.70 3.89 -8.41
C LEU A 35 9.17 3.42 -8.56
N ILE A 36 9.46 2.14 -8.38
CA ILE A 36 10.81 1.60 -8.57
C ILE A 36 11.13 1.44 -10.07
N MET A 37 10.28 0.75 -10.82
CA MET A 37 10.57 0.31 -12.19
C MET A 37 10.41 1.44 -13.21
N VAL A 38 9.44 2.33 -13.00
CA VAL A 38 9.11 3.41 -13.94
C VAL A 38 9.76 4.73 -13.51
N MET A 39 9.72 5.04 -12.22
CA MET A 39 10.23 6.32 -11.69
C MET A 39 11.67 6.23 -11.16
N GLY A 40 12.26 5.03 -11.09
CA GLY A 40 13.65 4.84 -10.66
C GLY A 40 13.90 5.08 -9.17
N LEU A 41 12.85 5.08 -8.34
CA LEU A 41 12.98 5.30 -6.90
C LEU A 41 13.66 4.11 -6.23
N THR A 42 14.42 4.40 -5.16
CA THR A 42 14.93 3.36 -4.27
C THR A 42 13.77 2.67 -3.54
N GLN A 43 13.99 1.46 -3.01
CA GLN A 43 12.96 0.70 -2.28
C GLN A 43 12.35 1.54 -1.13
N PHE A 44 13.18 2.25 -0.37
CA PHE A 44 12.72 3.06 0.76
C PHE A 44 11.97 4.31 0.33
N GLN A 45 12.41 4.98 -0.74
CA GLN A 45 11.67 6.12 -1.28
C GLN A 45 10.30 5.67 -1.80
N ALA A 46 10.25 4.62 -2.61
CA ALA A 46 8.99 4.09 -3.13
C ALA A 46 8.03 3.66 -2.01
N GLN A 47 8.54 2.97 -0.99
CA GLN A 47 7.73 2.52 0.13
C GLN A 47 7.26 3.67 1.01
N GLY A 48 8.11 4.66 1.30
CA GLY A 48 7.74 5.86 2.06
C GLY A 48 6.68 6.69 1.34
N THR A 49 6.88 6.94 0.03
CA THR A 49 5.88 7.62 -0.81
C THR A 49 4.56 6.86 -0.80
N ALA A 50 4.60 5.53 -0.96
CA ALA A 50 3.39 4.72 -0.99
C ALA A 50 2.60 4.79 0.33
N ILE A 51 3.28 4.66 1.47
CA ILE A 51 2.68 4.75 2.81
C ILE A 51 2.05 6.14 3.01
N PHE A 52 2.75 7.20 2.62
CA PHE A 52 2.22 8.56 2.73
C PHE A 52 0.94 8.76 1.91
N THR A 53 0.93 8.30 0.66
CA THR A 53 -0.23 8.41 -0.23
C THR A 53 -1.43 7.57 0.22
N MET A 54 -1.22 6.50 0.98
CA MET A 54 -2.29 5.71 1.57
C MET A 54 -2.98 6.38 2.77
N LEU A 55 -2.24 7.15 3.57
CA LEU A 55 -2.73 7.73 4.83
C LEU A 55 -3.82 8.82 4.59
N PRO A 56 -3.62 9.79 3.67
CA PRO A 56 -4.73 10.54 3.07
C PRO A 56 -4.55 10.75 1.54
N PRO A 57 -5.60 10.72 0.66
CA PRO A 57 -7.05 10.57 0.86
C PRO A 57 -7.61 9.19 0.44
N ILE A 58 -6.79 8.27 -0.07
CA ILE A 58 -7.26 7.01 -0.71
C ILE A 58 -8.06 6.15 0.28
N GLY A 59 -7.51 5.93 1.48
CA GLY A 59 -8.15 5.09 2.49
C GLY A 59 -9.51 5.65 2.92
N ILE A 60 -9.63 6.97 3.07
CA ILE A 60 -10.84 7.64 3.58
C ILE A 60 -12.00 7.50 2.60
N LEU A 61 -11.77 7.80 1.31
CA LEU A 61 -12.83 7.78 0.30
C LEU A 61 -13.34 6.36 0.02
N ALA A 62 -12.42 5.38 -0.06
CA ALA A 62 -12.80 3.98 -0.22
C ALA A 62 -13.55 3.48 1.02
N ALA A 63 -13.02 3.72 2.23
CA ALA A 63 -13.67 3.33 3.48
C ALA A 63 -15.05 3.95 3.65
N MET A 64 -15.26 5.19 3.18
CA MET A 64 -16.57 5.84 3.21
C MET A 64 -17.61 5.10 2.36
N ASN A 65 -17.23 4.58 1.18
CA ASN A 65 -18.15 3.78 0.36
C ASN A 65 -18.51 2.46 1.04
N TYR A 66 -17.52 1.74 1.59
CA TYR A 66 -17.77 0.50 2.34
C TYR A 66 -18.56 0.73 3.62
N TYR A 67 -18.37 1.88 4.28
CA TYR A 67 -19.14 2.28 5.44
C TYR A 67 -20.60 2.52 5.08
N LYS A 68 -20.86 3.34 4.05
CA LYS A 68 -22.22 3.63 3.57
C LYS A 68 -22.96 2.36 3.13
N ALA A 69 -22.23 1.37 2.62
CA ALA A 69 -22.77 0.06 2.25
C ALA A 69 -22.93 -0.92 3.44
N GLY A 70 -22.56 -0.54 4.66
CA GLY A 70 -22.70 -1.38 5.85
C GLY A 70 -21.70 -2.54 5.94
N HIS A 71 -20.60 -2.50 5.18
CA HIS A 71 -19.59 -3.57 5.13
C HIS A 71 -18.44 -3.40 6.12
N VAL A 72 -18.42 -2.31 6.89
CA VAL A 72 -17.37 -2.05 7.89
C VAL A 72 -17.74 -2.71 9.22
N LYS A 73 -16.90 -3.65 9.68
CA LYS A 73 -16.94 -4.21 11.04
C LYS A 73 -16.17 -3.32 12.00
N TRP A 74 -16.88 -2.47 12.72
CA TRP A 74 -16.32 -1.39 13.53
C TRP A 74 -15.46 -1.86 14.69
N GLU A 75 -15.87 -2.94 15.34
CA GLU A 75 -15.16 -3.54 16.46
C GLU A 75 -13.76 -3.96 16.03
N TYR A 76 -13.65 -4.54 14.82
CA TYR A 76 -12.38 -5.03 14.29
C TYR A 76 -11.55 -3.86 13.79
N ALA A 77 -12.17 -2.93 13.07
CA ALA A 77 -11.49 -1.76 12.52
C ALA A 77 -10.82 -0.91 13.61
N ILE A 78 -11.48 -0.68 14.75
CA ILE A 78 -10.94 0.15 15.83
C ILE A 78 -9.77 -0.55 16.54
N ILE A 79 -9.91 -1.84 16.87
CA ILE A 79 -8.84 -2.61 17.53
C ILE A 79 -7.61 -2.69 16.62
N ILE A 80 -7.83 -2.97 15.33
CA ILE A 80 -6.75 -3.01 14.34
C ILE A 80 -6.13 -1.63 14.21
N ALA A 81 -6.91 -0.56 14.05
CA ALA A 81 -6.37 0.80 13.91
C ALA A 81 -5.52 1.24 15.11
N ALA A 82 -5.96 0.93 16.34
CA ALA A 82 -5.22 1.27 17.55
C ALA A 82 -3.86 0.57 17.62
N THR A 83 -3.82 -0.73 17.29
CA THR A 83 -2.60 -1.53 17.32
C THR A 83 -1.72 -1.32 16.07
N PHE A 84 -2.31 -0.91 14.96
CA PHE A 84 -1.63 -0.62 13.70
C PHE A 84 -0.60 0.49 13.84
N ILE A 85 -0.85 1.49 14.69
CA ILE A 85 0.11 2.58 14.97
C ILE A 85 1.43 2.01 15.49
N VAL A 86 1.35 1.11 16.47
CA VAL A 86 2.53 0.47 17.07
C VAL A 86 3.24 -0.41 16.07
N GLY A 87 2.50 -1.26 15.35
CA GLY A 87 3.06 -2.16 14.33
C GLY A 87 3.73 -1.40 13.19
N GLY A 88 3.11 -0.32 12.69
CA GLY A 88 3.65 0.53 11.64
C GLY A 88 4.90 1.28 12.06
N TYR A 89 4.91 1.83 13.29
CA TYR A 89 6.09 2.50 13.84
C TYR A 89 7.28 1.53 14.01
N LEU A 90 7.07 0.39 14.69
CA LEU A 90 8.14 -0.59 14.91
C LEU A 90 8.59 -1.25 13.60
N GLY A 91 7.65 -1.59 12.73
CA GLY A 91 7.93 -2.19 11.42
C GLY A 91 8.71 -1.25 10.49
N SER A 92 8.38 0.04 10.47
CA SER A 92 9.15 1.02 9.68
C SER A 92 10.57 1.19 10.23
N LYS A 93 10.74 1.24 11.56
CA LYS A 93 12.06 1.33 12.21
C LYS A 93 12.93 0.11 11.89
N LEU A 94 12.35 -1.09 11.92
CA LEU A 94 13.03 -2.33 11.52
C LEU A 94 13.35 -2.33 10.02
N SER A 95 12.41 -1.91 9.16
CA SER A 95 12.64 -1.86 7.72
C SER A 95 13.81 -0.95 7.35
N LEU A 96 13.89 0.22 7.98
CA LEU A 96 14.95 1.21 7.76
C LEU A 96 16.34 0.75 8.25
N SER A 97 16.42 -0.24 9.16
CA SER A 97 17.69 -0.82 9.59
C SER A 97 18.18 -1.98 8.71
N LEU A 98 17.34 -2.47 7.79
CA LEU A 98 17.66 -3.56 6.87
C LEU A 98 18.18 -3.02 5.54
N SER A 99 18.78 -3.90 4.72
CA SER A 99 19.13 -3.51 3.36
C SER A 99 17.87 -3.45 2.46
N PRO A 100 17.81 -2.53 1.49
CA PRO A 100 16.71 -2.45 0.51
C PRO A 100 16.40 -3.78 -0.18
N SER A 101 17.42 -4.59 -0.46
CA SER A 101 17.29 -5.89 -1.10
C SER A 101 16.55 -6.90 -0.22
N ILE A 102 16.81 -6.90 1.09
CA ILE A 102 16.10 -7.75 2.05
C ILE A 102 14.62 -7.34 2.10
N VAL A 103 14.36 -6.05 2.27
CA VAL A 103 12.98 -5.53 2.35
C VAL A 103 12.20 -5.84 1.07
N ARG A 104 12.82 -5.71 -0.10
CA ARG A 104 12.23 -6.08 -1.38
C ARG A 104 11.88 -7.57 -1.45
N ARG A 105 12.77 -8.47 -1.00
CA ARG A 105 12.51 -9.91 -0.96
C ARG A 105 11.38 -10.27 0.00
N VAL A 106 11.39 -9.69 1.21
CA VAL A 106 10.31 -9.89 2.19
C VAL A 106 8.97 -9.45 1.61
N PHE A 107 8.91 -8.27 1.00
CA PHE A 107 7.70 -7.77 0.35
C PHE A 107 7.20 -8.72 -0.75
N GLY A 108 8.10 -9.18 -1.63
CA GLY A 108 7.76 -10.14 -2.68
C GLY A 108 7.24 -11.48 -2.16
N ILE A 109 7.86 -12.03 -1.10
CA ILE A 109 7.42 -13.28 -0.48
C ILE A 109 6.03 -13.11 0.14
N VAL A 110 5.79 -12.01 0.87
CA VAL A 110 4.46 -11.72 1.44
C VAL A 110 3.41 -11.64 0.35
N MET A 111 3.72 -11.00 -0.78
CA MET A 111 2.82 -10.94 -1.92
C MET A 111 2.54 -12.31 -2.55
N LEU A 112 3.56 -13.16 -2.72
CA LEU A 112 3.37 -14.51 -3.25
C LEU A 112 2.49 -15.36 -2.33
N VAL A 113 2.70 -15.29 -1.02
CA VAL A 113 1.88 -16.00 -0.04
C VAL A 113 0.44 -15.48 -0.07
N ALA A 114 0.25 -14.16 -0.13
CA ALA A 114 -1.08 -13.56 -0.23
C ALA A 114 -1.79 -13.99 -1.52
N ALA A 115 -1.12 -13.92 -2.67
CA ALA A 115 -1.66 -14.35 -3.96
C ALA A 115 -2.05 -15.83 -3.94
N PHE A 116 -1.16 -16.70 -3.43
CA PHE A 116 -1.44 -18.12 -3.30
C PHE A 116 -2.67 -18.38 -2.42
N LYS A 117 -2.74 -17.74 -1.24
CA LYS A 117 -3.89 -17.92 -0.34
C LYS A 117 -5.19 -17.44 -0.98
N LEU A 118 -5.20 -16.29 -1.62
CA LEU A 118 -6.42 -15.75 -2.26
C LEU A 118 -6.91 -16.60 -3.44
N LEU A 119 -6.01 -17.28 -4.16
CA LEU A 119 -6.37 -18.11 -5.32
C LEU A 119 -6.81 -19.52 -4.93
N PHE A 120 -6.23 -20.08 -3.87
CA PHE A 120 -6.35 -21.52 -3.56
C PHE A 120 -7.04 -21.81 -2.22
N THR A 121 -7.35 -20.80 -1.41
CA THR A 121 -8.12 -20.96 -0.16
C THR A 121 -9.57 -20.59 -0.43
N LYS A 122 -10.51 -21.41 0.05
CA LYS A 122 -11.96 -21.17 -0.06
C LYS A 122 -12.39 -19.90 0.65
#